data_AF-A0A839JY10-F1
#
_entry.id   AF-A0A839JY10-F1
#
_cell.length_a   1.000
_cell.length_b   1.000
_cell.length_c   1.000
_cell.angle_alpha   90.00
_cell.angle_beta   90.00
_cell.angle_gamma   90.00
#
_symmetry.space_group_name_H-M   'P 1'
#
loop_
_entity.id
_entity.type
_entity.pdbx_description
1 polymer ?
#
loop_
_entity_poly.entity_id
_entity_poly.type
_entity_poly.pdbx_seq_one_letter_code
_entity_poly.pdbx_strand_id
1 'polypeptide(L)'
;MINEMKSELSNRGISFTKVVDISKLPEKETRGYNIAVLIGLVLSPDYIQKLSESDTTDYSEYGEKEHRVGEIAEWLADFIKANGYSAFAQSDKNLINGFFDVTTKTTTLPHKKIAILAGLGWIGKNNLLVSPKYGSAFCMSTVLINAPLPIEDSPIIRPKCGDCSVCKDICPTSVIHGTTWEQGMNRDLIVDVYHCICCLKCLVNCPWTQKYMQNRLS
;
A
#
# COMPACT_ATOMS: atom_id res chain seq x y z
N MET A 1 -3.37 15.43 -20.92
CA MET A 1 -3.79 14.44 -19.90
C MET A 1 -2.74 13.41 -19.50
N ILE A 2 -2.50 12.27 -20.19
CA ILE A 2 -1.67 11.18 -19.61
C ILE A 2 -0.21 11.60 -19.31
N ASN A 3 0.46 12.21 -20.28
CA ASN A 3 1.86 12.64 -20.11
C ASN A 3 1.98 13.72 -19.04
N GLU A 4 1.02 14.63 -19.01
CA GLU A 4 0.90 15.69 -18.01
C GLU A 4 0.65 15.12 -16.61
N MET A 5 -0.28 14.18 -16.46
CA MET A 5 -0.53 13.43 -15.21
C MET A 5 0.76 12.77 -14.71
N LYS A 6 1.48 12.07 -15.58
CA LYS A 6 2.75 11.42 -15.22
C LYS A 6 3.81 12.44 -14.79
N SER A 7 3.92 13.55 -15.51
CA SER A 7 4.83 14.66 -15.18
C SER A 7 4.50 15.25 -13.81
N GLU A 8 3.23 15.55 -13.53
CA GLU A 8 2.79 16.11 -12.26
C GLU A 8 2.98 15.15 -11.08
N LEU A 9 2.67 13.86 -11.26
CA LEU A 9 2.94 12.84 -10.22
C LEU A 9 4.44 12.75 -9.93
N SER A 10 5.28 12.81 -10.97
CA SER A 10 6.74 12.85 -10.81
C SER A 10 7.20 14.11 -10.06
N ASN A 11 6.69 15.29 -10.43
CA ASN A 11 6.99 16.56 -9.77
C ASN A 11 6.58 16.55 -8.28
N ARG A 12 5.52 15.81 -7.94
CA ARG A 12 5.05 15.62 -6.56
C ARG A 12 5.84 14.57 -5.78
N GLY A 13 6.80 13.90 -6.41
CA GLY A 13 7.71 12.94 -5.80
C GLY A 13 7.17 11.51 -5.71
N ILE A 14 6.12 11.16 -6.45
CA ILE A 14 5.59 9.79 -6.49
C ILE A 14 6.68 8.83 -6.96
N SER A 15 6.92 7.80 -6.15
CA SER A 15 8.00 6.83 -6.35
C SER A 15 7.62 5.70 -7.31
N PHE A 16 6.33 5.40 -7.41
CA PHE A 16 5.77 4.48 -8.39
C PHE A 16 4.30 4.78 -8.64
N THR A 17 3.84 4.44 -9.85
CA THR A 17 2.44 4.48 -10.27
C THR A 17 2.11 3.16 -10.95
N LYS A 18 0.92 2.62 -10.70
CA LYS A 18 0.36 1.44 -11.37
C LYS A 18 -1.06 1.71 -11.83
N VAL A 19 -1.37 1.37 -13.08
CA VAL A 19 -2.73 1.45 -13.63
C VAL A 19 -3.30 0.04 -13.81
N VAL A 20 -4.40 -0.25 -13.13
CA VAL A 20 -4.95 -1.60 -12.99
C VAL A 20 -6.40 -1.62 -13.48
N ASP A 21 -6.74 -2.63 -14.29
CA ASP A 21 -8.13 -2.96 -14.59
C ASP A 21 -8.79 -3.63 -13.38
N ILE A 22 -9.88 -3.03 -12.90
CA ILE A 22 -10.67 -3.53 -11.79
C ILE A 22 -12.10 -3.92 -12.23
N SER A 23 -12.41 -3.89 -13.53
CA SER A 23 -13.73 -4.18 -14.08
C SER A 23 -14.28 -5.56 -13.70
N LYS A 24 -13.39 -6.51 -13.36
CA LYS A 24 -13.76 -7.86 -12.92
C LYS A 24 -14.04 -7.99 -11.42
N LEU A 25 -13.81 -6.94 -10.64
CA LEU A 25 -14.14 -6.93 -9.21
C LEU A 25 -15.65 -6.66 -9.00
N PRO A 26 -16.22 -7.08 -7.85
CA PRO A 26 -17.62 -6.79 -7.53
C PRO A 26 -17.91 -5.29 -7.54
N GLU A 27 -19.07 -4.88 -8.04
CA GLU A 27 -19.48 -3.47 -8.15
C GLU A 27 -19.40 -2.72 -6.81
N LYS A 28 -19.73 -3.39 -5.69
CA LYS A 28 -19.59 -2.83 -4.34
C LYS A 28 -18.16 -2.38 -4.03
N GLU A 29 -17.15 -3.11 -4.53
CA GLU A 29 -15.74 -2.75 -4.35
C GLU A 29 -15.32 -1.64 -5.30
N THR A 30 -15.71 -1.75 -6.57
CA THR A 30 -15.29 -0.82 -7.61
C THR A 30 -16.01 0.51 -7.57
N ARG A 31 -17.17 0.58 -6.91
CA ARG A 31 -18.03 1.77 -6.84
C ARG A 31 -18.45 2.28 -8.23
N GLY A 32 -18.59 1.37 -9.19
CA GLY A 32 -18.94 1.68 -10.59
C GLY A 32 -17.77 2.15 -11.46
N TYR A 33 -16.54 2.22 -10.93
CA TYR A 33 -15.34 2.49 -11.71
C TYR A 33 -14.76 1.21 -12.33
N ASN A 34 -13.96 1.34 -13.38
CA ASN A 34 -13.34 0.20 -14.07
C ASN A 34 -11.81 0.21 -14.00
N ILE A 35 -11.20 1.33 -13.63
CA ILE A 35 -9.74 1.46 -13.52
C ILE A 35 -9.35 1.97 -12.13
N ALA A 36 -8.26 1.44 -11.59
CA ALA A 36 -7.61 1.94 -10.38
C ALA A 36 -6.19 2.43 -10.71
N VAL A 37 -5.87 3.66 -10.29
CA VAL A 37 -4.52 4.21 -10.32
C VAL A 37 -3.95 4.14 -8.90
N LEU A 38 -2.99 3.25 -8.69
CA LEU A 38 -2.26 3.11 -7.43
C LEU A 38 -0.99 3.96 -7.51
N ILE A 39 -0.76 4.79 -6.51
CA ILE A 39 0.44 5.62 -6.38
C ILE A 39 1.10 5.34 -5.03
N GLY A 40 2.42 5.54 -4.94
CA GLY A 40 3.13 5.36 -3.67
C GLY A 40 4.37 6.21 -3.49
N LEU A 41 4.67 6.45 -2.22
CA LEU A 41 5.87 7.13 -1.73
C LEU A 41 6.70 6.15 -0.92
N VAL A 42 7.97 6.00 -1.27
CA VAL A 42 8.87 5.02 -0.64
C VAL A 42 9.60 5.68 0.53
N LEU A 43 9.75 4.97 1.65
CA LEU A 43 10.48 5.44 2.83
C LEU A 43 11.99 5.55 2.55
N SER A 44 12.66 6.47 3.22
CA SER A 44 14.09 6.70 3.10
C SER A 44 14.88 5.55 3.76
N PRO A 45 16.01 5.13 3.18
CA PRO A 45 16.88 4.15 3.81
C PRO A 45 17.33 4.56 5.22
N ASP A 46 17.68 5.84 5.42
CA ASP A 46 18.15 6.36 6.71
C ASP A 46 17.07 6.23 7.80
N TYR A 47 15.81 6.53 7.48
CA TYR A 47 14.70 6.36 8.42
C TYR A 47 14.47 4.89 8.77
N ILE A 48 14.54 3.99 7.78
CA ILE A 48 14.42 2.55 8.02
C ILE A 48 15.54 2.07 8.93
N GLN A 49 16.78 2.48 8.67
CA GLN A 49 17.95 2.12 9.48
C GLN A 49 17.75 2.57 10.92
N LYS A 50 17.55 3.87 11.12
CA LYS A 50 17.34 4.50 12.43
C LYS A 50 16.23 3.80 13.21
N LEU A 51 15.10 3.51 12.57
CA LEU A 51 13.96 2.89 13.25
C LEU A 51 14.18 1.39 13.52
N SER A 52 14.95 0.69 12.69
CA SER A 52 15.30 -0.72 12.91
C SER A 52 16.23 -0.93 14.11
N GLU A 53 17.06 0.07 14.41
CA GLU A 53 18.01 0.06 15.53
C GLU A 53 17.42 0.67 16.82
N SER A 54 16.21 1.25 16.76
CA SER A 54 15.57 1.95 17.86
C SER A 54 14.57 1.09 18.63
N ASP A 55 14.52 1.26 19.95
CA ASP A 55 13.46 0.71 20.78
C ASP A 55 12.20 1.58 20.80
N THR A 56 12.32 2.86 20.44
CA THR A 56 11.20 3.80 20.34
C THR A 56 10.62 3.82 18.93
N THR A 57 9.31 4.01 18.83
CA THR A 57 8.64 4.19 17.55
C THR A 57 8.70 5.65 17.12
N ASP A 58 9.14 5.89 15.88
CA ASP A 58 9.17 7.20 15.23
C ASP A 58 8.21 7.16 14.03
N TYR A 59 7.12 7.94 14.08
CA TYR A 59 6.13 8.02 12.99
C TYR A 59 6.36 9.20 12.05
N SER A 60 7.42 9.99 12.23
CA SER A 60 7.61 11.25 11.50
C SER A 60 7.54 11.08 9.98
N GLU A 61 8.40 10.23 9.41
CA GLU A 61 8.44 10.03 7.97
C GLU A 61 7.28 9.17 7.46
N TYR A 62 6.93 8.09 8.19
CA TYR A 62 5.82 7.22 7.78
C TYR A 62 4.50 8.00 7.70
N GLY A 63 4.18 8.77 8.75
CA GLY A 63 2.99 9.59 8.83
C GLY A 63 2.97 10.72 7.81
N GLU A 64 4.11 11.38 7.56
CA GLU A 64 4.23 12.37 6.48
C GLU A 64 3.89 11.76 5.11
N LYS A 65 4.47 10.59 4.79
CA LYS A 65 4.25 9.93 3.50
C LYS A 65 2.85 9.35 3.35
N GLU A 66 2.27 8.82 4.42
CA GLU A 66 0.88 8.35 4.45
C GLU A 66 -0.09 9.50 4.18
N HIS A 67 0.08 10.63 4.87
CA HIS A 67 -0.73 11.82 4.65
C HIS A 67 -0.57 12.35 3.22
N ARG A 68 0.68 12.55 2.79
CA ARG A 68 1.02 13.15 1.50
C ARG A 68 0.57 12.30 0.32
N VAL A 69 0.68 10.98 0.37
CA VAL A 69 0.16 10.13 -0.73
C VAL A 69 -1.37 10.22 -0.82
N GLY A 70 -2.06 10.41 0.31
CA GLY A 70 -3.49 10.71 0.35
C GLY A 70 -3.83 12.04 -0.30
N GLU A 71 -3.10 13.12 0.01
CA GLU A 71 -3.30 14.44 -0.62
C GLU A 71 -3.04 14.40 -2.14
N ILE A 72 -2.00 13.68 -2.58
CA ILE A 72 -1.72 13.51 -4.01
C ILE A 72 -2.84 12.71 -4.69
N ALA A 73 -3.45 11.73 -4.01
CA ALA A 73 -4.59 10.99 -4.55
C ALA A 73 -5.83 11.89 -4.73
N GLU A 74 -6.12 12.79 -3.79
CA GLU A 74 -7.18 13.79 -3.91
C GLU A 74 -6.93 14.72 -5.11
N TRP A 75 -5.73 15.28 -5.20
CA TRP A 75 -5.33 16.10 -6.34
C TRP A 75 -5.47 15.34 -7.67
N LEU A 76 -5.06 14.07 -7.71
CA LEU A 76 -5.15 13.25 -8.92
C LEU A 76 -6.62 13.02 -9.31
N ALA A 77 -7.50 12.79 -8.35
CA ALA A 77 -8.93 12.68 -8.64
C ALA A 77 -9.49 13.99 -9.22
N ASP A 78 -9.14 15.13 -8.66
CA ASP A 78 -9.60 16.43 -9.15
C ASP A 78 -9.01 16.79 -10.51
N PHE A 79 -7.73 16.46 -10.76
CA PHE A 79 -7.11 16.57 -12.07
C PHE A 79 -7.87 15.76 -13.13
N ILE A 80 -8.25 14.52 -12.81
CA ILE A 80 -8.99 13.65 -13.74
C ILE A 80 -10.41 14.17 -13.97
N LYS A 81 -11.08 14.70 -12.93
CA LYS A 81 -12.38 15.39 -13.06
C LYS A 81 -12.30 16.62 -13.93
N ALA A 82 -11.27 17.45 -13.77
CA ALA A 82 -11.04 18.63 -14.60
C ALA A 82 -10.81 18.29 -16.07
N ASN A 83 -10.36 17.06 -16.37
CA ASN A 83 -10.21 16.54 -17.73
C ASN A 83 -11.47 15.82 -18.26
N GLY A 84 -12.62 15.93 -17.57
CA GLY A 84 -13.91 15.44 -18.06
C GLY A 84 -14.26 14.00 -17.70
N TYR A 85 -13.51 13.37 -16.80
CA TYR A 85 -13.73 11.98 -16.36
C TYR A 85 -14.24 11.92 -14.91
N SER A 86 -14.82 10.80 -14.51
CA SER A 86 -15.19 10.56 -13.12
C SER A 86 -14.01 9.95 -12.37
N ALA A 87 -13.77 10.43 -11.14
CA ALA A 87 -12.73 9.91 -10.28
C ALA A 87 -13.12 9.95 -8.80
N PHE A 88 -12.63 8.98 -8.02
CA PHE A 88 -12.79 8.88 -6.58
C PHE A 88 -11.44 8.55 -5.92
N ALA A 89 -10.89 9.47 -5.13
CA ALA A 89 -9.70 9.22 -4.33
C ALA A 89 -10.07 8.38 -3.10
N GLN A 90 -9.39 7.25 -2.91
CA GLN A 90 -9.49 6.43 -1.71
C GLN A 90 -8.54 6.97 -0.61
N SER A 91 -8.70 8.25 -0.25
CA SER A 91 -8.03 8.89 0.88
C SER A 91 -8.74 8.55 2.21
N ASP A 92 -8.08 8.74 3.36
CA ASP A 92 -8.72 8.56 4.67
C ASP A 92 -9.99 9.41 4.82
N LYS A 93 -9.94 10.66 4.34
CA LYS A 93 -11.06 11.60 4.32
C LYS A 93 -12.29 11.03 3.59
N ASN A 94 -12.07 10.38 2.45
CA ASN A 94 -13.16 9.83 1.65
C ASN A 94 -13.59 8.44 2.12
N LEU A 95 -12.69 7.66 2.74
CA LEU A 95 -12.99 6.31 3.20
C LEU A 95 -13.74 6.27 4.53
N ILE A 96 -13.45 7.18 5.46
CA ILE A 96 -14.10 7.21 6.79
C ILE A 96 -15.63 7.38 6.71
N ASN A 97 -16.12 7.97 5.61
CA ASN A 97 -17.53 8.23 5.36
C ASN A 97 -18.20 7.03 4.65
N GLY A 98 -18.32 5.91 5.35
CA GLY A 98 -19.13 4.76 4.92
C GLY A 98 -18.40 3.68 4.11
N PHE A 99 -17.09 3.79 3.92
CA PHE A 99 -16.28 2.76 3.26
C PHE A 99 -15.25 2.09 4.18
N PHE A 100 -15.06 2.61 5.39
CA PHE A 100 -14.27 2.02 6.45
C PHE A 100 -15.18 1.58 7.59
N ASP A 101 -15.08 0.31 7.96
CA ASP A 101 -15.75 -0.26 9.12
C ASP A 101 -14.79 -0.18 10.31
N VAL A 102 -15.13 0.68 11.28
CA VAL A 102 -14.32 0.93 12.48
C VAL A 102 -14.24 -0.28 13.41
N THR A 103 -15.26 -1.14 13.41
CA THR A 103 -15.34 -2.32 14.28
C THR A 103 -14.43 -3.41 13.76
N THR A 104 -14.49 -3.71 12.46
CA THR A 104 -13.67 -4.75 11.83
C THR A 104 -12.31 -4.22 11.34
N LYS A 105 -12.10 -2.90 11.37
CA LYS A 105 -10.95 -2.17 10.81
C LYS A 105 -10.74 -2.46 9.31
N THR A 106 -11.82 -2.70 8.56
CA THR A 106 -11.75 -3.08 7.13
C THR A 106 -12.21 -1.94 6.22
N THR A 107 -11.71 -1.92 4.99
CA THR A 107 -12.30 -1.13 3.91
C THR A 107 -12.91 -2.05 2.86
N THR A 108 -13.92 -1.55 2.13
CA THR A 108 -14.57 -2.32 1.04
C THR A 108 -13.57 -2.74 -0.05
N LEU A 109 -12.60 -1.88 -0.37
CA LEU A 109 -11.54 -2.14 -1.34
C LEU A 109 -10.19 -1.67 -0.80
N PRO A 110 -9.39 -2.56 -0.19
CA PRO A 110 -8.08 -2.19 0.35
C PRO A 110 -7.06 -1.89 -0.76
N HIS A 111 -6.20 -0.87 -0.58
CA HIS A 111 -5.10 -0.56 -1.50
C HIS A 111 -4.20 -1.77 -1.79
N LYS A 112 -3.98 -2.61 -0.77
CA LYS A 112 -3.22 -3.87 -0.91
C LYS A 112 -3.81 -4.79 -1.97
N LYS A 113 -5.14 -4.87 -2.11
CA LYS A 113 -5.79 -5.70 -3.14
C LYS A 113 -5.46 -5.18 -4.54
N ILE A 114 -5.51 -3.87 -4.75
CA ILE A 114 -5.12 -3.24 -6.03
C ILE A 114 -3.64 -3.48 -6.34
N ALA A 115 -2.78 -3.40 -5.34
CA ALA A 115 -1.36 -3.63 -5.52
C ALA A 115 -1.00 -5.09 -5.86
N ILE A 116 -1.76 -6.07 -5.32
CA ILE A 116 -1.67 -7.47 -5.74
C ILE A 116 -2.06 -7.61 -7.21
N LEU A 117 -3.19 -7.03 -7.62
CA LEU A 117 -3.66 -7.04 -9.01
C LEU A 117 -2.68 -6.34 -9.96
N ALA A 118 -1.97 -5.32 -9.48
CA ALA A 118 -0.92 -4.62 -10.23
C ALA A 118 0.38 -5.42 -10.40
N GLY A 119 0.48 -6.62 -9.81
CA GLY A 119 1.74 -7.37 -9.74
C GLY A 119 2.84 -6.63 -8.97
N LEU A 120 2.51 -5.70 -8.07
CA LEU A 120 3.50 -4.92 -7.33
C LEU A 120 4.23 -5.75 -6.26
N GLY A 121 3.56 -6.78 -5.73
CA GLY A 121 4.08 -7.57 -4.63
C GLY A 121 3.12 -8.65 -4.15
N TRP A 122 3.34 -9.10 -2.92
CA TRP A 122 2.51 -10.07 -2.19
C TRP A 122 2.21 -9.56 -0.77
N ILE A 123 1.23 -10.13 -0.08
CA ILE A 123 1.02 -9.83 1.33
C ILE A 123 2.01 -10.65 2.16
N GLY A 124 2.85 -9.98 2.95
CA GLY A 124 3.79 -10.61 3.85
C GLY A 124 3.13 -11.21 5.08
N LYS A 125 3.86 -12.02 5.84
CA LYS A 125 3.42 -12.54 7.14
C LYS A 125 3.13 -11.45 8.17
N ASN A 126 3.65 -10.24 7.96
CA ASN A 126 3.32 -9.03 8.73
C ASN A 126 2.02 -8.35 8.29
N ASN A 127 1.25 -8.95 7.36
CA ASN A 127 0.05 -8.39 6.74
C ASN A 127 0.30 -7.06 5.99
N LEU A 128 1.54 -6.71 5.65
CA LEU A 128 1.85 -5.57 4.79
C LEU A 128 2.05 -6.04 3.36
N LEU A 129 1.91 -5.14 2.39
CA LEU A 129 2.37 -5.43 1.04
C LEU A 129 3.90 -5.47 1.05
N VAL A 130 4.49 -6.50 0.46
CA VAL A 130 5.93 -6.66 0.25
C VAL A 130 6.18 -6.69 -1.24
N SER A 131 6.99 -5.75 -1.72
CA SER A 131 7.45 -5.71 -3.11
C SER A 131 8.89 -6.22 -3.22
N PRO A 132 9.29 -6.78 -4.37
CA PRO A 132 10.69 -7.14 -4.62
C PRO A 132 11.66 -5.96 -4.54
N LYS A 133 11.20 -4.75 -4.90
CA LYS A 133 12.05 -3.56 -5.07
C LYS A 133 12.19 -2.74 -3.79
N TYR A 134 11.14 -2.65 -2.98
CA TYR A 134 11.07 -1.74 -1.84
C TYR A 134 10.79 -2.46 -0.52
N GLY A 135 10.64 -3.79 -0.51
CA GLY A 135 10.12 -4.50 0.66
C GLY A 135 8.73 -3.97 1.01
N SER A 136 8.49 -3.66 2.28
CA SER A 136 7.27 -2.99 2.75
C SER A 136 7.47 -1.48 2.99
N ALA A 137 8.59 -0.90 2.56
CA ALA A 137 8.96 0.48 2.86
C ALA A 137 8.28 1.51 1.94
N PHE A 138 6.96 1.54 1.90
CA PHE A 138 6.22 2.57 1.19
C PHE A 138 4.81 2.75 1.74
N CYS A 139 4.31 3.97 1.61
CA CYS A 139 2.90 4.31 1.76
C CYS A 139 2.27 4.38 0.37
N MET A 140 0.98 4.03 0.26
CA MET A 140 0.28 4.03 -1.02
C MET A 140 -1.17 4.48 -0.88
N SER A 141 -1.70 5.08 -1.94
CA SER A 141 -3.12 5.39 -2.07
C SER A 141 -3.60 5.07 -3.48
N THR A 142 -4.91 5.04 -3.68
CA THR A 142 -5.54 4.63 -4.93
C THR A 142 -6.60 5.63 -5.36
N VAL A 143 -6.67 5.92 -6.65
CA VAL A 143 -7.76 6.68 -7.27
C VAL A 143 -8.53 5.76 -8.21
N LEU A 144 -9.83 5.63 -8.02
CA LEU A 144 -10.73 4.90 -8.91
C LEU A 144 -11.24 5.83 -9.98
N ILE A 145 -11.21 5.41 -11.24
CA ILE A 145 -11.49 6.29 -12.39
C ILE A 145 -12.23 5.54 -13.50
N ASN A 146 -12.84 6.30 -14.41
CA ASN A 146 -13.37 5.80 -15.68
C ASN A 146 -12.58 6.29 -16.91
N ALA A 147 -11.50 7.06 -16.70
CA ALA A 147 -10.68 7.56 -17.79
C ALA A 147 -9.91 6.41 -18.44
N PRO A 148 -9.84 6.33 -19.78
CA PRO A 148 -9.19 5.23 -20.51
C PRO A 148 -7.67 5.37 -20.45
N LEU A 149 -7.09 4.99 -19.31
CA LEU A 149 -5.65 4.93 -19.13
C LEU A 149 -5.09 3.58 -19.60
N PRO A 150 -3.87 3.53 -20.18
CA PRO A 150 -3.19 2.28 -20.50
C PRO A 150 -3.00 1.44 -19.25
N ILE A 151 -3.57 0.23 -19.25
CA ILE A 151 -3.46 -0.73 -18.16
C ILE A 151 -2.10 -1.43 -18.23
N GLU A 152 -1.49 -1.64 -17.08
CA GLU A 152 -0.30 -2.48 -16.95
C GLU A 152 -0.72 -3.92 -16.69
N ASP A 153 -0.45 -4.81 -17.64
CA ASP A 153 -0.62 -6.25 -17.41
C ASP A 153 0.60 -6.78 -16.67
N SER A 154 0.39 -7.30 -15.46
CA SER A 154 1.46 -7.87 -14.64
C SER A 154 0.89 -9.03 -13.83
N PRO A 155 1.53 -10.22 -13.87
CA PRO A 155 1.03 -11.38 -13.16
C PRO A 155 1.09 -11.14 -11.65
N ILE A 156 0.10 -11.68 -10.93
CA ILE A 156 0.10 -11.70 -9.48
C ILE A 156 1.34 -12.46 -8.98
N ILE A 157 2.08 -11.85 -8.05
CA ILE A 157 3.29 -12.44 -7.47
C ILE A 157 2.89 -13.31 -6.27
N ARG A 158 3.34 -14.57 -6.26
CA ARG A 158 3.17 -15.47 -5.12
C ARG A 158 3.99 -15.03 -3.90
N PRO A 159 3.54 -15.31 -2.66
CA PRO A 159 4.31 -15.03 -1.46
C PRO A 159 5.75 -15.54 -1.52
N LYS A 160 6.69 -14.72 -1.03
CA LYS A 160 8.12 -15.08 -0.94
C LYS A 160 8.69 -14.98 0.48
N CYS A 161 7.84 -15.09 1.51
CA CYS A 161 8.30 -15.13 2.90
C CYS A 161 8.99 -16.46 3.24
N GLY A 162 8.59 -17.58 2.62
CA GLY A 162 9.11 -18.91 2.97
C GLY A 162 8.98 -19.20 4.47
N ASP A 163 10.02 -19.75 5.08
CA ASP A 163 10.07 -20.09 6.51
C ASP A 163 10.42 -18.89 7.40
N CYS A 164 10.61 -17.69 6.84
CA CYS A 164 10.93 -16.49 7.61
C CYS A 164 9.88 -16.21 8.71
N SER A 165 10.34 -15.92 9.92
CA SER A 165 9.54 -15.54 11.08
C SER A 165 9.89 -14.17 11.67
N VAL A 166 10.84 -13.42 11.08
CA VAL A 166 11.40 -12.18 11.65
C VAL A 166 10.32 -11.20 12.13
N CYS A 167 9.28 -10.95 11.32
CA CYS A 167 8.21 -10.03 11.70
C CYS A 167 7.37 -10.51 12.89
N LYS A 168 7.22 -11.83 13.05
CA LYS A 168 6.56 -12.45 14.20
C LYS A 168 7.42 -12.32 15.44
N ASP A 169 8.70 -12.65 15.32
CA ASP A 169 9.63 -12.70 16.45
C ASP A 169 9.91 -11.30 17.03
N ILE A 170 9.93 -10.26 16.18
CA ILE A 170 10.16 -8.88 16.61
C ILE A 170 8.87 -8.17 17.11
N CYS A 171 7.70 -8.79 16.96
CA CYS A 171 6.42 -8.15 17.29
C CYS A 171 6.25 -8.03 18.82
N PRO A 172 6.22 -6.81 19.40
CA PRO A 172 6.20 -6.65 20.85
C PRO A 172 4.90 -7.15 21.51
N THR A 173 3.81 -7.24 20.75
CA THR A 173 2.50 -7.72 21.23
C THR A 173 2.16 -9.13 20.76
N SER A 174 3.09 -9.82 20.05
CA SER A 174 2.90 -11.19 19.57
C SER A 174 1.64 -11.43 18.72
N VAL A 175 1.16 -10.39 18.02
CA VAL A 175 -0.10 -10.46 17.24
C VAL A 175 0.05 -11.06 15.84
N ILE A 176 1.28 -11.30 15.37
CA ILE A 176 1.54 -11.85 14.04
C ILE A 176 1.64 -13.38 14.13
N HIS A 177 0.74 -14.09 13.44
CA HIS A 177 0.64 -15.55 13.56
C HIS A 177 1.76 -16.29 12.80
N GLY A 178 2.28 -15.68 11.72
CA GLY A 178 3.28 -16.29 10.83
C GLY A 178 2.67 -17.02 9.63
N THR A 179 1.37 -16.89 9.43
CA THR A 179 0.61 -17.50 8.32
C THR A 179 1.02 -16.92 6.97
N THR A 180 1.29 -17.79 6.00
CA THR A 180 1.56 -17.39 4.61
C THR A 180 0.27 -16.97 3.92
N TRP A 181 0.31 -15.84 3.21
CA TRP A 181 -0.87 -15.31 2.55
C TRP A 181 -1.30 -16.13 1.32
N GLU A 182 -2.62 -16.26 1.13
CA GLU A 182 -3.25 -16.77 -0.09
C GLU A 182 -4.38 -15.82 -0.53
N GLN A 183 -4.64 -15.78 -1.84
CA GLN A 183 -5.64 -14.88 -2.40
C GLN A 183 -7.04 -15.18 -1.86
N GLY A 184 -7.72 -14.15 -1.36
CA GLY A 184 -9.07 -14.27 -0.81
C GLY A 184 -9.13 -14.71 0.66
N MET A 185 -8.00 -15.00 1.30
CA MET A 185 -8.00 -15.38 2.71
C MET A 185 -8.40 -14.22 3.64
N ASN A 186 -8.92 -14.56 4.81
CA ASN A 186 -9.15 -13.59 5.87
C ASN A 186 -7.82 -13.13 6.48
N ARG A 187 -7.61 -11.82 6.56
CA ARG A 187 -6.42 -11.16 7.13
C ARG A 187 -6.19 -11.50 8.61
N ASP A 188 -7.26 -11.81 9.35
CA ASP A 188 -7.19 -12.11 10.78
C ASP A 188 -6.53 -13.48 11.02
N LEU A 189 -6.38 -14.31 9.98
CA LEU A 189 -5.53 -15.50 10.03
C LEU A 189 -4.04 -15.16 10.01
N ILE A 190 -3.65 -13.97 9.55
CA ILE A 190 -2.26 -13.51 9.43
C ILE A 190 -1.84 -12.71 10.67
N VAL A 191 -2.70 -11.79 11.12
CA VAL A 191 -2.40 -10.89 12.23
C VAL A 191 -3.68 -10.50 12.99
N ASP A 192 -3.57 -10.43 14.31
CA ASP A 192 -4.57 -9.75 15.14
C ASP A 192 -4.41 -8.23 15.05
N VAL A 193 -5.20 -7.62 14.17
CA VAL A 193 -5.21 -6.16 13.96
C VAL A 193 -5.84 -5.39 15.13
N TYR A 194 -6.55 -6.06 16.04
CA TYR A 194 -7.24 -5.42 17.15
C TYR A 194 -6.26 -5.10 18.29
N HIS A 195 -5.23 -5.93 18.47
CA HIS A 195 -4.16 -5.76 19.46
C HIS A 195 -2.82 -5.28 18.87
N CYS A 196 -2.77 -5.01 17.56
CA CYS A 196 -1.61 -4.38 16.94
C CYS A 196 -1.47 -2.92 17.39
N ILE A 197 -0.29 -2.54 17.89
CA ILE A 197 0.03 -1.18 18.33
C ILE A 197 0.68 -0.31 17.23
N CYS A 198 0.69 -0.79 15.99
CA CYS A 198 1.24 -0.11 14.81
C CYS A 198 2.72 0.35 14.91
N CYS A 199 3.53 -0.23 15.79
CA CYS A 199 4.92 0.19 16.09
C CYS A 199 5.95 0.14 14.94
N LEU A 200 5.56 -0.22 13.71
CA LEU A 200 6.39 -0.32 12.51
C LEU A 200 7.59 -1.31 12.56
N LYS A 201 7.87 -1.96 13.70
CA LYS A 201 9.00 -2.91 13.83
C LYS A 201 8.97 -4.02 12.79
N CYS A 202 7.79 -4.57 12.48
CA CYS A 202 7.62 -5.63 11.48
C CYS A 202 7.76 -5.14 10.03
N LEU A 203 7.62 -3.84 9.78
CA LEU A 203 7.84 -3.19 8.48
C LEU A 203 9.34 -3.03 8.25
N VAL A 204 10.03 -2.37 9.19
CA VAL A 204 11.45 -2.02 9.02
C VAL A 204 12.36 -3.23 9.14
N ASN A 205 12.06 -4.20 10.02
CA ASN A 205 12.87 -5.41 10.17
C ASN A 205 12.51 -6.53 9.18
N CYS A 206 11.54 -6.32 8.27
CA CYS A 206 11.29 -7.30 7.22
C CYS A 206 12.55 -7.47 6.36
N PRO A 207 13.03 -8.71 6.10
CA PRO A 207 14.25 -8.91 5.30
C PRO A 207 14.21 -8.27 3.90
N TRP A 208 13.02 -8.16 3.29
CA TRP A 208 12.84 -7.48 2.01
C TRP A 208 12.98 -5.96 2.13
N THR A 209 12.54 -5.38 3.26
CA THR A 209 12.73 -3.96 3.57
C THR A 209 14.20 -3.65 3.87
N GLN A 210 14.85 -4.51 4.68
CA GLN A 210 16.27 -4.40 4.99
C GLN A 210 17.14 -4.51 3.72
N LYS A 211 16.80 -5.41 2.79
CA LYS A 211 17.46 -5.50 1.49
C LYS A 211 17.31 -4.20 0.67
N TYR A 212 16.12 -3.61 0.65
CA TYR A 212 15.90 -2.32 -0.03
C TYR A 212 16.78 -1.22 0.57
N MET A 213 16.82 -1.11 1.89
CA MET A 213 17.65 -0.14 2.62
C MET A 213 19.14 -0.33 2.30
N GLN A 214 19.66 -1.55 2.46
CA GLN A 214 21.08 -1.85 2.25
C GLN A 214 21.55 -1.54 0.83
N ASN A 215 20.76 -1.89 -0.18
CA ASN A 215 21.08 -1.61 -1.59
C ASN A 215 21.11 -0.11 -1.96
N ARG A 216 20.66 0.77 -1.06
CA ARG A 216 20.59 2.22 -1.28
C ARG A 216 21.58 2.99 -0.41
N LEU A 217 22.10 2.37 0.65
CA LEU A 217 23.17 2.92 1.49
C LEU A 217 24.56 2.51 0.99
N SER A 218 24.64 1.47 0.15
CA SER A 218 25.87 0.98 -0.51
C SER A 218 26.29 1.81 -1.72
#